data_AF-A0A7C7V726-F1
#
_entry.id   AF-A0A7C7V726-F1
#
_cell.length_a   1.000
_cell.length_b   1.000
_cell.length_c   1.000
_cell.angle_alpha   90.00
_cell.angle_beta   90.00
_cell.angle_gamma   90.00
#
_symmetry.space_group_name_H-M   'P 1'
#
loop_
_entity.id
_entity.type
_entity.pdbx_description
1 polymer ?
#
loop_
_entity_poly.entity_id
_entity_poly.type
_entity_poly.pdbx_seq_one_letter_code
_entity_poly.pdbx_strand_id
1 'polypeptide(L)'
;MPGKVVFSSPPEEEHLFQVGDKVEVYCDHDDDQGQRTRGWLEGVVVQADEKMVAVQFQRNVYLTDGWMVPDRVLWCPQHSKQIRPARRRRRRK
;
A
#
# COMPACT_ATOMS: atom_id res chain seq x y z
N MET A 1 43.08 23.00 -16.92
CA MET A 1 42.41 21.69 -16.80
C MET A 1 41.21 21.88 -15.86
N PRO A 2 39.97 22.10 -16.34
CA PRO A 2 38.83 22.16 -15.42
C PRO A 2 38.48 20.73 -14.97
N GLY A 3 38.45 20.52 -13.65
CA GLY A 3 38.15 19.24 -13.02
C GLY A 3 36.72 18.79 -13.30
N LYS A 4 36.58 17.53 -13.74
CA LYS A 4 35.29 16.88 -13.98
C LYS A 4 34.60 16.62 -12.64
N VAL A 5 33.52 17.35 -12.37
CA VAL A 5 32.67 17.10 -11.21
C VAL A 5 31.94 15.77 -11.45
N VAL A 6 32.13 14.81 -10.57
CA VAL A 6 31.44 13.51 -10.63
C VAL A 6 30.18 13.63 -9.78
N PHE A 7 29.02 13.55 -10.42
CA PHE A 7 27.74 13.43 -9.73
C PHE A 7 27.59 11.96 -9.30
N SER A 8 27.65 11.69 -7.99
CA SER A 8 27.23 10.40 -7.44
C SER A 8 25.70 10.38 -7.39
N SER A 9 25.08 9.41 -8.05
CA SER A 9 23.65 9.15 -7.85
C SER A 9 23.39 8.90 -6.36
N PRO A 10 22.25 9.38 -5.81
CA PRO A 10 21.81 8.97 -4.48
C PRO A 10 21.79 7.43 -4.41
N PRO A 11 22.12 6.83 -3.25
CA PRO A 11 21.97 5.39 -3.06
C PRO A 11 20.53 4.97 -3.40
N GLU A 12 20.36 3.85 -4.10
CA GLU A 12 19.03 3.25 -4.31
C GLU A 12 18.47 2.86 -2.94
N GLU A 13 17.47 3.61 -2.46
CA GLU A 13 16.75 3.25 -1.25
C GLU A 13 15.83 2.08 -1.56
N GLU A 14 15.97 0.98 -0.82
CA GLU A 14 15.13 -0.21 -0.96
C GLU A 14 13.69 0.11 -0.50
N HIS A 15 12.87 0.61 -1.41
CA HIS A 15 11.43 0.71 -1.17
C HIS A 15 10.83 -0.70 -1.09
N LEU A 16 10.16 -1.02 0.02
CA LEU A 16 9.48 -2.31 0.20
C LEU A 16 8.27 -2.48 -0.73
N PHE A 17 7.72 -1.35 -1.20
CA PHE A 17 6.57 -1.29 -2.08
C PHE A 17 6.79 -0.23 -3.17
N GLN A 18 6.31 -0.52 -4.37
CA GLN A 18 6.37 0.38 -5.53
C GLN A 18 4.97 0.60 -6.11
N VAL A 19 4.79 1.72 -6.83
CA VAL A 19 3.53 2.02 -7.52
C VAL A 19 3.18 0.88 -8.48
N GLY A 20 1.94 0.39 -8.38
CA GLY A 20 1.44 -0.76 -9.13
C GLY A 20 1.53 -2.10 -8.39
N ASP A 21 2.24 -2.17 -7.26
CA ASP A 21 2.30 -3.39 -6.46
C ASP A 21 0.93 -3.75 -5.89
N LYS A 22 0.65 -5.05 -5.89
CA LYS A 22 -0.51 -5.61 -5.18
C LYS A 22 -0.12 -5.92 -3.75
N VAL A 23 -0.89 -5.37 -2.81
CA VAL A 23 -0.66 -5.51 -1.38
C VAL A 23 -1.95 -5.90 -0.67
N GLU A 24 -1.82 -6.47 0.52
CA GLU A 24 -2.92 -6.66 1.45
C GLU A 24 -2.71 -5.76 2.65
N VAL A 25 -3.74 -5.00 3.03
CA VAL A 25 -3.73 -4.13 4.22
C VAL A 25 -4.75 -4.63 5.24
N TYR A 26 -4.36 -4.65 6.52
CA TYR A 26 -5.23 -5.03 7.62
C TYR A 26 -6.03 -3.81 8.11
N CYS A 27 -7.25 -3.65 7.61
CA CYS A 27 -8.10 -2.48 7.86
C CYS A 27 -9.59 -2.85 8.01
N ASP A 28 -10.38 -1.89 8.48
CA ASP A 28 -11.83 -1.99 8.46
C ASP A 28 -12.33 -1.74 7.04
N HIS A 29 -13.19 -2.63 6.53
CA HIS A 29 -13.70 -2.59 5.17
C HIS A 29 -15.00 -3.37 5.01
N ASP A 30 -15.66 -3.18 3.86
CA ASP A 30 -16.83 -3.98 3.50
C ASP A 30 -16.44 -5.38 3.02
N ASP A 31 -17.11 -6.41 3.54
CA ASP A 31 -17.02 -7.76 3.02
C ASP A 31 -17.80 -7.95 1.70
N ASP A 32 -17.90 -9.18 1.21
CA ASP A 32 -18.62 -9.50 -0.03
C ASP A 32 -20.13 -9.21 0.05
N GLN A 33 -20.68 -9.11 1.27
CA GLN A 33 -22.08 -8.81 1.53
C GLN A 33 -22.32 -7.33 1.87
N GLY A 34 -21.28 -6.50 1.83
CA GLY A 34 -21.36 -5.08 2.20
C GLY A 34 -21.44 -4.85 3.70
N GLN A 35 -21.10 -5.84 4.53
CA GLN A 35 -21.03 -5.69 5.98
C GLN A 35 -19.63 -5.21 6.38
N ARG A 36 -19.56 -4.25 7.30
CA ARG A 36 -18.28 -3.77 7.83
C ARG A 36 -17.62 -4.87 8.65
N THR A 37 -16.39 -5.22 8.28
CA THR A 37 -15.54 -6.19 8.95
C THR A 37 -14.12 -5.64 9.09
N ARG A 38 -13.29 -6.29 9.92
CA ARG A 38 -11.86 -5.95 10.07
C ARG A 38 -11.02 -7.13 9.63
N GLY A 39 -10.15 -6.92 8.65
CA GLY A 39 -9.37 -8.00 8.07
C GLY A 39 -8.39 -7.53 7.01
N TRP A 40 -7.78 -8.50 6.32
CA TRP A 40 -6.88 -8.24 5.20
C TRP A 40 -7.68 -7.96 3.94
N LEU A 41 -7.45 -6.80 3.33
CA LEU A 41 -8.07 -6.42 2.07
C LEU A 41 -6.99 -6.19 1.01
N GLU A 42 -7.17 -6.78 -0.18
CA GLU A 42 -6.29 -6.56 -1.34
C GLU A 42 -6.50 -5.14 -1.90
N GLY A 43 -5.40 -4.45 -2.18
CA GLY A 43 -5.36 -3.15 -2.84
C GLY A 43 -4.13 -3.01 -3.74
N VAL A 44 -4.05 -1.86 -4.41
CA VAL A 44 -2.95 -1.51 -5.31
C VAL A 44 -2.25 -0.27 -4.79
N VAL A 45 -0.92 -0.31 -4.74
CA VAL A 45 -0.11 0.85 -4.38
C VAL A 45 -0.23 1.91 -5.48
N VAL A 46 -0.71 3.10 -5.12
CA VAL A 46 -0.85 4.25 -6.04
C VAL A 46 0.21 5.31 -5.79
N GLN A 47 0.77 5.35 -4.59
CA GLN A 47 1.89 6.22 -4.23
C GLN A 47 2.75 5.53 -3.18
N ALA A 48 4.07 5.66 -3.29
CA ALA A 48 5.02 5.22 -2.29
C ALA A 48 6.13 6.27 -2.17
N ASP A 49 6.44 6.64 -0.94
CA ASP A 49 7.64 7.38 -0.55
C ASP A 49 8.37 6.61 0.55
N GLU A 50 9.57 7.04 0.93
CA GLU A 50 10.44 6.37 1.91
C GLU A 50 9.75 5.97 3.23
N LYS A 51 8.69 6.68 3.64
CA LYS A 51 8.00 6.49 4.92
C LYS A 51 6.63 5.87 4.76
N MET A 52 5.90 6.28 3.74
CA MET A 52 4.47 6.05 3.61
C MET A 52 4.12 5.46 2.25
N VAL A 53 3.08 4.64 2.25
CA VAL A 53 2.51 4.03 1.05
C VAL A 53 1.00 4.24 1.05
N ALA A 54 0.49 4.74 -0.07
CA ALA A 54 -0.92 4.94 -0.33
C ALA A 54 -1.45 3.75 -1.15
N VAL A 55 -2.46 3.09 -0.62
CA VAL A 55 -3.06 1.89 -1.21
C VAL A 55 -4.51 2.19 -1.59
N GLN A 56 -4.84 2.03 -2.87
CA GLN A 56 -6.19 2.15 -3.40
C GLN A 56 -6.94 0.81 -3.28
N PHE A 57 -8.16 0.86 -2.75
CA PHE A 57 -9.04 -0.29 -2.61
C PHE A 57 -10.25 -0.21 -3.55
N GLN A 58 -10.78 -1.38 -3.91
CA GLN A 58 -12.03 -1.50 -4.68
C GLN A 58 -13.28 -1.47 -3.79
N ARG A 59 -13.13 -1.79 -2.50
CA ARG A 59 -14.22 -1.80 -1.50
C ARG A 59 -14.15 -0.56 -0.62
N ASN A 60 -15.25 -0.24 0.05
CA ASN A 60 -15.22 0.82 1.05
C ASN A 60 -14.32 0.39 2.20
N VAL A 61 -13.51 1.33 2.66
CA VAL A 61 -12.60 1.19 3.78
C VAL A 61 -12.90 2.29 4.80
N TYR A 62 -12.58 2.03 6.05
CA TYR A 62 -12.94 2.90 7.16
C TYR A 62 -11.72 3.22 8.01
N LEU A 63 -11.67 4.44 8.51
CA LEU A 63 -10.74 4.87 9.54
C LEU A 63 -11.11 4.26 10.90
N THR A 64 -10.18 4.31 11.85
CA THR A 64 -10.36 3.71 13.18
C THR A 64 -11.49 4.32 14.01
N ASP A 65 -11.85 5.56 13.71
CA ASP A 65 -12.99 6.28 14.29
C ASP A 65 -14.33 5.95 13.59
N GLY A 66 -14.30 5.09 12.56
CA GLY A 66 -15.46 4.59 11.85
C GLY A 66 -15.89 5.41 10.64
N TRP A 67 -15.16 6.47 10.29
CA TRP A 67 -15.45 7.24 9.08
C TRP A 67 -15.06 6.45 7.84
N MET A 68 -15.98 6.36 6.88
CA MET A 68 -15.69 5.82 5.56
C MET A 68 -14.76 6.75 4.80
N VAL A 69 -13.76 6.19 4.14
CA VAL A 69 -12.81 6.97 3.32
C VAL A 69 -13.37 7.12 1.89
N PRO A 70 -13.71 8.34 1.43
CA PRO A 70 -14.43 8.53 0.16
C PRO A 70 -13.65 8.12 -1.08
N ASP A 71 -12.33 8.31 -1.08
CA ASP A 71 -11.44 7.91 -2.18
C ASP A 71 -11.02 6.44 -2.10
N ARG A 72 -11.33 5.76 -1.00
CA ARG A 72 -10.90 4.39 -0.69
C ARG A 72 -9.39 4.23 -0.75
N VAL A 73 -8.64 5.25 -0.36
CA VAL A 73 -7.18 5.21 -0.25
C VAL A 73 -6.78 5.23 1.22
N LEU A 74 -6.01 4.22 1.65
CA LEU A 74 -5.38 4.25 2.97
C LEU A 74 -3.88 4.50 2.85
N TRP A 75 -3.42 5.43 3.67
CA TRP A 75 -2.01 5.69 3.89
C TRP A 75 -1.52 4.84 5.06
N CYS A 76 -0.44 4.10 4.84
CA CYS A 76 0.19 3.31 5.89
C CYS A 76 1.71 3.45 5.85
N PRO A 77 2.41 3.32 6.99
CA PRO A 77 3.87 3.32 6.99
C PRO A 77 4.43 2.10 6.23
N GLN A 78 5.51 2.29 5.46
CA GLN A 78 6.18 1.22 4.69
C GLN A 78 6.55 0.01 5.56
N HIS A 79 6.96 0.23 6.81
CA HIS A 79 7.38 -0.82 7.74
C HIS A 79 6.26 -1.30 8.68
N SER A 80 5.01 -0.93 8.43
CA SER A 80 3.89 -1.37 9.26
C SER A 80 3.64 -2.87 9.10
N LYS A 81 3.37 -3.56 10.21
CA LYS A 81 2.92 -4.97 10.19
C LYS A 81 1.50 -5.13 9.62
N GLN A 82 0.81 -4.03 9.36
CA GLN A 82 -0.54 -4.00 8.80
C GLN A 82 -0.56 -3.95 7.28
N ILE A 83 0.60 -3.90 6.60
CA ILE A 83 0.71 -4.05 5.15
C ILE A 83 1.63 -5.21 4.82
N ARG A 84 1.29 -5.96 3.76
CA ARG A 84 2.14 -7.03 3.23
C ARG A 84 1.98 -7.17 1.71
N PRO A 85 2.97 -7.73 1.00
CA PRO A 85 2.79 -8.12 -0.39
C PRO A 85 1.60 -9.07 -0.53
N ALA A 86 0.75 -8.85 -1.55
CA ALA A 86 -0.41 -9.70 -1.76
C ALA A 86 0.04 -11.13 -2.01
N ARG A 87 -0.49 -12.07 -1.23
CA ARG A 87 -0.23 -13.49 -1.44
C ARG A 87 -0.70 -13.84 -2.85
N ARG A 88 0.22 -14.19 -3.76
CA ARG A 88 -0.15 -14.77 -5.07
C ARG A 88 -1.10 -15.93 -4.80
N ARG A 89 -2.40 -15.74 -5.06
CA ARG A 89 -3.35 -16.85 -5.11
C ARG A 89 -2.81 -17.80 -6.18
N ARG A 90 -2.20 -18.92 -5.77
CA ARG A 90 -1.94 -20.04 -6.69
C ARG A 90 -3.30 -20.34 -7.32
N ARG A 91 -3.45 -20.05 -8.62
CA ARG A 91 -4.61 -20.53 -9.39
C ARG A 91 -4.67 -22.04 -9.13
N ARG A 92 -5.72 -22.52 -8.46
CA ARG A 92 -6.06 -23.94 -8.50
C ARG A 92 -6.33 -24.25 -9.97
N LYS A 93 -5.48 -25.10 -10.56
CA LYS A 93 -5.75 -25.74 -11.85
C LYS A 93 -6.94 -26.67 -11.72
#